data_AF-A0A6A6SIY3-F1
#
_entry.id   AF-A0A6A6SIY3-F1
#
_cell.length_a   1.000
_cell.length_b   1.000
_cell.length_c   1.000
_cell.angle_alpha   90.00
_cell.angle_beta   90.00
_cell.angle_gamma   90.00
#
_symmetry.space_group_name_H-M   'P 1'
#
loop_
_entity.id
_entity.type
_entity.pdbx_description
1 polymer ?
#
loop_
_entity_poly.entity_id
_entity_poly.type
_entity_poly.pdbx_seq_one_letter_code
_entity_poly.pdbx_strand_id
1 'polypeptide(L)'
;MNLSLILFTIGLLGFVLNRKNIILMLISIEIMLLAITFLILVSSLSFDDILGQTYAIYIIAIAGAESAIGLGILVAFYRFVFFKSNHLSFNPHNYSIKPYFGGIGYVSNPNKNSTVEFRVSTMEHITNVIIPHFTNYPLLTKKYFDYVFFKEIVKLMSEKKHSNIQGIQTIVNNKASMN
;
A
#
# COMPACT_ATOMS: atom_id res chain seq x y z
N MET A 1 32.94 -17.10 -23.84
CA MET A 1 31.73 -17.96 -23.74
C MET A 1 31.64 -18.70 -22.41
N ASN A 2 32.68 -19.40 -21.94
CA ASN A 2 32.61 -20.23 -20.71
C ASN A 2 32.15 -19.46 -19.45
N LEU A 3 32.61 -18.22 -19.26
CA LEU A 3 32.19 -17.39 -18.12
C LEU A 3 30.68 -17.10 -18.12
N SER A 4 30.10 -16.79 -19.28
CA SER A 4 28.64 -16.58 -19.41
C SER A 4 27.87 -17.84 -19.04
N LEU A 5 28.30 -19.01 -19.54
CA LEU A 5 27.67 -20.29 -19.22
C LEU A 5 27.72 -20.57 -17.71
N ILE A 6 28.87 -20.34 -17.07
CA ILE A 6 29.02 -20.50 -15.61
C ILE A 6 28.05 -19.56 -14.86
N LEU A 7 28.03 -18.27 -15.21
CA LEU A 7 27.14 -17.30 -14.59
C LEU A 7 25.65 -17.67 -14.78
N PHE A 8 25.28 -18.15 -15.97
CA PHE A 8 23.92 -18.59 -16.25
C PHE A 8 23.53 -19.80 -15.41
N THR A 9 24.42 -20.79 -15.27
CA THR A 9 24.15 -21.97 -14.42
C THR A 9 24.03 -21.62 -12.94
N ILE A 10 24.84 -20.68 -12.43
CA ILE A 10 24.73 -20.18 -11.05
C ILE A 10 23.39 -19.47 -10.85
N GLY A 11 22.99 -18.60 -11.77
CA GLY A 11 21.67 -17.94 -11.74
C GLY A 11 20.52 -18.95 -11.78
N LEU A 12 20.61 -19.96 -12.64
CA LEU A 12 19.60 -21.02 -12.74
C LEU A 12 19.48 -21.84 -11.47
N LEU A 13 20.61 -22.25 -10.87
CA LEU A 13 20.63 -22.96 -9.59
C LEU A 13 20.07 -22.09 -8.45
N GLY A 14 20.47 -20.82 -8.40
CA GLY A 14 19.96 -19.84 -7.44
C GLY A 14 18.44 -19.70 -7.52
N PHE A 15 17.88 -19.65 -8.73
CA PHE A 15 16.45 -19.56 -8.95
C PHE A 15 15.70 -20.82 -8.50
N VAL A 16 16.20 -22.02 -8.82
CA VAL A 16 15.54 -23.28 -8.50
C VAL A 16 15.58 -23.59 -6.99
N LEU A 17 16.71 -23.32 -6.33
CA LEU A 17 16.90 -23.64 -4.91
C LEU A 17 16.12 -22.68 -3.99
N ASN A 18 16.02 -21.40 -4.35
CA ASN A 18 15.52 -20.36 -3.46
C ASN A 18 14.05 -19.99 -3.66
N ARG A 19 13.18 -20.98 -3.94
CA ARG A 19 11.74 -20.79 -4.24
C ARG A 19 10.92 -20.10 -3.15
N LYS A 20 11.43 -20.04 -1.91
CA LYS A 20 10.72 -19.44 -0.76
C LYS A 20 11.01 -17.95 -0.58
N ASN A 21 12.13 -17.45 -1.13
CA ASN A 21 12.59 -16.09 -0.92
C ASN A 21 12.49 -15.32 -2.25
N ILE A 22 11.40 -14.58 -2.44
CA ILE A 22 11.11 -13.86 -3.69
C ILE A 22 12.26 -12.90 -4.08
N ILE A 23 12.86 -12.21 -3.11
CA ILE A 23 13.99 -11.30 -3.34
C ILE A 23 15.18 -12.06 -3.95
N LEU A 24 15.48 -13.25 -3.43
CA LEU A 24 16.61 -14.05 -3.88
C LEU A 24 16.36 -14.67 -5.26
N MET A 25 15.09 -14.94 -5.59
CA MET A 25 14.69 -15.32 -6.95
C MET A 25 14.88 -14.17 -7.95
N LEU A 26 14.51 -12.93 -7.59
CA LEU A 26 14.69 -11.76 -8.46
C LEU A 26 16.17 -11.51 -8.76
N ILE A 27 17.04 -11.56 -7.75
CA ILE A 27 18.50 -11.45 -7.93
C ILE A 27 19.02 -12.55 -8.86
N SER A 28 18.48 -13.77 -8.77
CA SER A 28 18.89 -14.89 -9.62
C SER A 28 18.51 -14.65 -11.09
N ILE A 29 17.34 -14.06 -11.35
CA ILE A 29 16.89 -13.70 -12.71
C ILE A 29 17.79 -12.60 -13.30
N GLU A 30 18.16 -11.58 -12.51
CA GLU A 30 19.08 -10.53 -12.95
C GLU A 30 20.46 -11.09 -13.33
N ILE A 31 20.99 -12.06 -12.56
CA ILE A 31 22.25 -12.74 -12.88
C ILE A 31 22.12 -13.56 -14.19
N MET A 32 20.97 -14.20 -14.43
CA MET A 32 20.72 -14.92 -15.69
C MET A 32 20.65 -13.97 -16.89
N LEU A 33 19.97 -12.83 -16.76
CA LEU A 33 19.90 -11.80 -17.81
C LEU A 33 21.28 -11.22 -18.11
N LEU A 34 22.08 -10.93 -17.08
CA LEU A 34 23.47 -10.48 -17.24
C LEU A 34 24.34 -11.52 -17.94
N ALA A 35 24.15 -12.80 -17.64
CA ALA A 35 24.90 -13.87 -18.30
C ALA A 35 24.58 -13.94 -19.80
N ILE A 36 23.31 -13.77 -20.19
CA ILE A 36 22.87 -13.76 -21.59
C ILE A 36 23.42 -12.53 -22.32
N THR A 37 23.34 -11.33 -21.73
CA THR A 37 23.88 -10.11 -22.36
C THR A 37 25.39 -10.19 -22.54
N PHE A 38 26.10 -10.77 -21.56
CA PHE A 38 27.53 -11.02 -21.66
C PHE A 38 27.87 -12.04 -22.76
N LEU A 39 27.03 -13.05 -22.97
CA LEU A 39 27.20 -13.99 -24.09
C LEU A 39 27.10 -13.28 -25.44
N ILE A 40 26.05 -12.47 -25.61
CA ILE A 40 25.79 -11.70 -26.81
C ILE A 40 26.96 -10.75 -27.08
N LEU A 41 27.41 -10.01 -26.07
CA LEU A 41 28.54 -9.09 -26.18
C LEU A 41 29.83 -9.79 -26.64
N VAL A 42 30.23 -10.88 -25.98
CA VAL A 42 31.47 -11.61 -26.32
C VAL A 42 31.39 -12.24 -27.71
N SER A 43 30.22 -12.75 -28.10
CA SER A 43 29.99 -13.27 -29.45
C SER A 43 30.07 -12.15 -30.49
N SER A 44 29.42 -11.01 -30.23
CA SER A 44 29.40 -9.85 -31.12
C SER A 44 30.80 -9.27 -31.35
N LEU A 45 31.64 -9.25 -30.31
CA LEU A 45 33.05 -8.85 -30.41
C LEU A 45 33.88 -9.83 -31.26
N SER A 46 33.54 -11.12 -31.27
CA SER A 46 34.27 -12.13 -32.03
C SER A 46 33.92 -12.10 -33.53
N PHE A 47 32.73 -11.60 -33.88
CA PHE A 47 32.24 -11.47 -35.26
C PHE A 47 32.29 -10.04 -35.80
N ASP A 48 32.89 -9.09 -35.07
CA ASP A 48 32.89 -7.64 -35.37
C ASP A 48 31.49 -7.08 -35.69
N ASP A 49 30.45 -7.64 -35.06
CA ASP A 49 29.08 -7.18 -35.25
C ASP A 49 28.80 -5.99 -34.32
N ILE A 50 28.53 -4.83 -34.91
CA ILE A 50 28.18 -3.61 -34.19
C ILE A 50 26.74 -3.66 -33.65
N LEU A 51 25.86 -4.42 -34.30
CA LEU A 51 24.45 -4.51 -33.91
C LEU A 51 24.31 -5.24 -32.59
N GLY A 52 24.94 -6.41 -32.43
CA GLY A 52 24.92 -7.16 -31.17
C GLY A 52 25.53 -6.38 -29.99
N GLN A 53 26.56 -5.56 -30.22
CA GLN A 53 27.12 -4.66 -29.19
C GLN A 53 26.12 -3.57 -28.78
N THR A 54 25.44 -2.97 -29.75
CA THR A 54 24.41 -1.95 -29.51
C THR A 54 23.24 -2.55 -28.71
N TYR A 55 22.76 -3.73 -29.08
CA TYR A 55 21.70 -4.43 -28.34
C TYR A 55 22.11 -4.80 -26.91
N ALA A 56 23.37 -5.18 -26.68
CA ALA A 56 23.85 -5.50 -25.33
C ALA A 56 23.73 -4.27 -24.38
N ILE A 57 24.06 -3.07 -24.87
CA ILE A 57 23.92 -1.82 -24.11
C ILE A 57 22.45 -1.53 -23.80
N TYR A 58 21.56 -1.71 -24.79
CA TYR A 58 20.12 -1.53 -24.58
C TYR A 58 19.56 -2.47 -23.51
N ILE A 59 19.95 -3.75 -23.52
CA ILE A 59 19.44 -4.72 -22.55
C ILE A 59 19.92 -4.36 -21.13
N ILE A 60 21.18 -3.95 -20.96
CA ILE A 60 21.69 -3.50 -19.65
C ILE A 60 20.92 -2.28 -19.13
N ALA A 61 20.62 -1.31 -20.01
CA ALA A 61 19.87 -0.12 -19.63
C ALA A 61 18.42 -0.45 -19.20
N ILE A 62 17.74 -1.32 -19.95
CA ILE A 62 16.36 -1.74 -19.63
C ILE A 62 16.32 -2.55 -18.34
N ALA A 63 17.25 -3.50 -18.15
CA ALA A 63 17.35 -4.30 -16.93
C ALA A 63 17.53 -3.42 -15.68
N GLY A 64 18.42 -2.41 -15.76
CA GLY A 64 18.60 -1.45 -14.67
C GLY A 64 17.34 -0.65 -14.34
N ALA A 65 16.57 -0.23 -15.36
CA ALA A 65 15.32 0.49 -15.17
C ALA A 65 14.23 -0.39 -14.52
N GLU A 66 14.09 -1.64 -14.95
CA GLU A 66 13.13 -2.61 -14.39
C GLU A 66 13.45 -2.90 -12.91
N SER A 67 14.72 -3.17 -12.59
CA SER A 67 15.19 -3.40 -11.22
C SER A 67 14.87 -2.23 -10.27
N ALA A 68 15.05 -0.99 -10.72
CA ALA A 68 14.72 0.20 -9.92
C ALA A 68 13.22 0.32 -9.63
N ILE A 69 12.37 -0.01 -10.62
CA ILE A 69 10.91 -0.03 -10.46
C ILE A 69 10.51 -1.13 -9.47
N GLY A 70 11.05 -2.34 -9.61
CA GLY A 70 10.77 -3.47 -8.72
C GLY A 70 11.10 -3.16 -7.25
N LEU A 71 12.27 -2.57 -6.99
CA LEU A 71 12.67 -2.17 -5.64
C LEU A 71 11.77 -1.04 -5.08
N GLY A 72 11.43 -0.05 -5.92
CA GLY A 72 10.55 1.06 -5.55
C GLY A 72 9.16 0.59 -5.10
N ILE A 73 8.57 -0.35 -5.84
CA ILE A 73 7.28 -0.96 -5.48
C ILE A 73 7.39 -1.74 -4.17
N LEU A 74 8.46 -2.51 -4.00
CA LEU A 74 8.68 -3.29 -2.78
C LEU A 74 8.81 -2.39 -1.54
N VAL A 75 9.59 -1.31 -1.63
CA VAL A 75 9.72 -0.32 -0.55
C VAL A 75 8.38 0.37 -0.24
N ALA A 76 7.63 0.75 -1.27
CA ALA A 76 6.30 1.34 -1.09
C ALA A 76 5.33 0.38 -0.37
N PHE A 77 5.34 -0.90 -0.73
CA PHE A 77 4.54 -1.94 -0.08
C PHE A 77 4.92 -2.13 1.39
N TYR A 78 6.22 -2.29 1.69
CA TYR A 78 6.68 -2.42 3.08
C TYR A 78 6.37 -1.18 3.92
N ARG A 79 6.49 0.02 3.35
CA ARG A 79 6.10 1.26 4.02
C ARG A 79 4.61 1.28 4.34
N PHE A 80 3.75 0.90 3.40
CA PHE A 80 2.31 0.83 3.60
C PHE A 80 1.90 -0.18 4.69
N VAL A 81 2.53 -1.36 4.70
CA VAL A 81 2.27 -2.40 5.70
C VAL A 81 2.73 -1.95 7.10
N PHE A 82 3.89 -1.29 7.21
CA PHE A 82 4.39 -0.78 8.50
C PHE A 82 3.44 0.25 9.12
N PHE A 83 2.84 1.14 8.32
CA PHE A 83 1.85 2.09 8.82
C PHE A 83 0.56 1.45 9.34
N LYS A 84 0.26 0.21 8.92
CA LYS A 84 -0.88 -0.55 9.45
C LYS A 84 -0.59 -1.20 10.82
N SER A 85 0.66 -1.21 11.29
CA SER A 85 1.11 -1.94 12.49
C SER A 85 1.44 -1.06 13.71
N ASN A 86 1.01 0.20 13.74
CA ASN A 86 1.08 1.04 14.95
C ASN A 86 -0.33 1.25 15.53
N HIS A 87 -0.99 0.16 15.93
CA HIS A 87 -2.12 0.25 16.84
C HIS A 87 -1.57 0.27 18.27
N LEU A 88 -1.66 1.44 18.91
CA LEU A 88 -1.50 1.60 20.35
C LEU A 88 -2.31 0.49 21.04
N SER A 89 -1.62 -0.44 21.70
CA SER A 89 -2.22 -1.49 22.51
C SER A 89 -2.86 -0.84 23.74
N PHE A 90 -4.06 -0.28 23.58
CA PHE A 90 -4.90 0.09 24.71
C PHE A 90 -5.47 -1.19 25.31
N ASN A 91 -5.19 -1.41 26.58
CA ASN A 91 -5.66 -2.56 27.34
C ASN A 91 -7.21 -2.63 27.29
N PRO A 92 -7.80 -3.73 26.78
CA PRO A 92 -9.25 -3.86 26.55
C PRO A 92 -10.09 -3.88 27.83
N HIS A 93 -9.51 -3.89 29.02
CA HIS A 93 -10.28 -4.02 30.26
C HIS A 93 -10.87 -2.71 30.80
N ASN A 94 -10.46 -1.54 30.30
CA ASN A 94 -11.02 -0.24 30.70
C ASN A 94 -11.58 0.51 29.48
N TYR A 95 -12.80 0.16 29.05
CA TYR A 95 -13.50 0.88 27.99
C TYR A 95 -14.10 2.19 28.48
N SER A 96 -13.25 3.14 28.90
CA SER A 96 -13.68 4.48 29.33
C SER A 96 -14.30 5.30 28.19
N ILE A 97 -14.12 4.88 26.93
CA ILE A 97 -14.63 5.60 25.76
C ILE A 97 -16.15 5.57 25.63
N LYS A 98 -16.80 4.47 26.03
CA LYS A 98 -18.25 4.34 25.92
C LYS A 98 -18.97 5.27 26.93
N PRO A 99 -18.58 5.30 28.22
CA PRO A 99 -19.07 6.32 29.15
C PRO A 99 -18.77 7.76 28.71
N TYR A 100 -17.61 8.00 28.10
CA TYR A 100 -17.19 9.34 27.64
C TYR A 100 -18.18 9.97 26.63
N PHE A 101 -18.73 9.16 25.73
CA PHE A 101 -19.76 9.61 24.79
C PHE A 101 -21.20 9.42 25.32
N GLY A 102 -21.39 9.37 26.64
CA GLY A 102 -22.73 9.23 27.23
C GLY A 102 -23.36 7.84 27.04
N GLY A 103 -22.54 6.81 26.85
CA GLY A 103 -22.99 5.42 26.75
C GLY A 103 -23.39 4.97 25.33
N ILE A 104 -23.28 5.83 24.32
CA ILE A 104 -23.62 5.48 22.93
C ILE A 104 -22.60 4.51 22.31
N GLY A 105 -23.02 3.85 21.23
CA GLY A 105 -22.17 2.95 20.46
C GLY A 105 -21.93 1.61 21.14
N TYR A 106 -21.14 0.78 20.47
CA TYR A 106 -20.77 -0.54 20.97
C TYR A 106 -19.29 -0.80 20.77
N VAL A 107 -18.77 -1.67 21.62
CA VAL A 107 -17.37 -2.08 21.61
C VAL A 107 -17.33 -3.53 21.14
N SER A 108 -16.52 -3.82 20.15
CA SER A 108 -16.37 -5.16 19.59
C SER A 108 -14.90 -5.50 19.37
N ASN A 109 -14.54 -6.78 19.54
CA ASN A 109 -13.23 -7.31 19.20
C ASN A 109 -13.37 -8.25 17.99
N PRO A 110 -13.34 -7.71 16.76
CA PRO A 110 -13.66 -8.50 15.57
C PRO A 110 -12.63 -9.61 15.29
N ASN A 111 -11.37 -9.41 15.66
CA ASN A 111 -10.27 -10.33 15.30
C ASN A 111 -9.80 -11.22 16.46
N LYS A 112 -10.46 -11.18 17.63
CA LYS A 112 -10.01 -11.84 18.87
C LYS A 112 -8.55 -11.55 19.25
N ASN A 113 -8.00 -10.44 18.77
CA ASN A 113 -6.64 -9.98 19.04
C ASN A 113 -6.67 -8.89 20.13
N SER A 114 -5.54 -8.23 20.36
CA SER A 114 -5.45 -7.09 21.30
C SER A 114 -6.12 -5.80 20.78
N THR A 115 -6.65 -5.79 19.56
CA THR A 115 -7.33 -4.62 18.97
C THR A 115 -8.81 -4.63 19.31
N VAL A 116 -9.31 -3.49 19.77
CA VAL A 116 -10.72 -3.28 20.03
C VAL A 116 -11.26 -2.12 19.20
N GLU A 117 -12.45 -2.30 18.64
CA GLU A 117 -13.17 -1.28 17.88
C GLU A 117 -14.32 -0.72 18.71
N PHE A 118 -14.37 0.62 18.81
CA PHE A 118 -15.58 1.33 19.22
C PHE A 118 -16.31 1.83 17.98
N ARG A 119 -17.59 1.48 17.84
CA ARG A 119 -18.41 1.84 16.69
C ARG A 119 -19.68 2.57 17.11
N VAL A 120 -19.96 3.67 16.41
CA VAL A 120 -21.25 4.38 16.43
C VAL A 120 -21.82 4.32 15.02
N SER A 121 -22.96 3.66 14.86
CA SER A 121 -23.61 3.44 13.54
C SER A 121 -24.93 4.17 13.39
N THR A 122 -25.59 4.52 14.50
CA THR A 122 -26.89 5.20 14.48
C THR A 122 -26.73 6.65 14.02
N MET A 123 -27.46 7.04 12.97
CA MET A 123 -27.41 8.41 12.44
C MET A 123 -27.70 9.46 13.52
N GLU A 124 -28.70 9.20 14.37
CA GLU A 124 -29.07 10.08 15.49
C GLU A 124 -27.91 10.33 16.46
N HIS A 125 -27.18 9.28 16.84
CA HIS A 125 -26.02 9.42 17.73
C HIS A 125 -24.88 10.19 17.04
N ILE A 126 -24.69 9.98 15.74
CA ILE A 126 -23.68 10.70 14.96
C ILE A 126 -24.01 12.19 14.93
N THR A 127 -25.25 12.56 14.60
CA THR A 127 -25.67 13.96 14.49
C THR A 127 -25.71 14.68 15.83
N ASN A 128 -26.16 14.00 16.89
CA ASN A 128 -26.46 14.66 18.17
C ASN A 128 -25.29 14.64 19.16
N VAL A 129 -24.36 13.69 19.01
CA VAL A 129 -23.23 13.54 19.95
C VAL A 129 -21.89 13.72 19.24
N ILE A 130 -21.64 12.99 18.15
CA ILE A 130 -20.32 12.95 17.50
C ILE A 130 -19.99 14.26 16.79
N ILE A 131 -20.89 14.78 15.96
CA ILE A 131 -20.65 16.04 15.23
C ILE A 131 -20.47 17.24 16.19
N PRO A 132 -21.30 17.44 17.23
CA PRO A 132 -21.08 18.52 18.20
C PRO A 132 -19.76 18.37 18.96
N HIS A 133 -19.41 17.14 19.36
CA HIS A 133 -18.16 16.88 20.09
C HIS A 133 -16.93 17.35 19.30
N PHE A 134 -16.77 16.91 18.05
CA PHE A 134 -15.63 17.30 17.22
C PHE A 134 -15.73 18.72 16.64
N THR A 135 -16.87 19.38 16.77
CA THR A 135 -16.98 20.82 16.51
C THR A 135 -16.44 21.62 17.69
N ASN A 136 -16.72 21.20 18.94
CA ASN A 136 -16.22 21.86 20.15
C ASN A 136 -14.75 21.51 20.46
N TYR A 137 -14.33 20.30 20.09
CA TYR A 137 -12.98 19.77 20.30
C TYR A 137 -12.40 19.31 18.95
N PRO A 138 -11.91 20.25 18.11
CA PRO A 138 -11.45 19.94 16.77
C PRO A 138 -10.17 19.09 16.78
N LEU A 139 -10.07 18.21 15.77
CA LEU A 139 -8.86 17.42 15.54
C LEU A 139 -7.73 18.34 15.05
N LEU A 140 -6.51 18.16 15.57
CA LEU A 140 -5.36 19.00 15.22
C LEU A 140 -4.54 18.46 14.02
N THR A 141 -4.84 17.25 13.58
CA THR A 141 -4.05 16.55 12.56
C THR A 141 -4.73 16.60 11.19
N LYS A 142 -4.13 15.98 10.16
CA LYS A 142 -4.75 15.80 8.84
C LYS A 142 -6.16 15.19 8.89
N LYS A 143 -6.49 14.42 9.94
CA LYS A 143 -7.84 13.89 10.18
C LYS A 143 -8.92 14.96 10.34
N TYR A 144 -8.55 16.21 10.62
CA TYR A 144 -9.48 17.33 10.63
C TYR A 144 -10.18 17.50 9.29
N PHE A 145 -9.45 17.40 8.18
CA PHE A 145 -10.02 17.52 6.85
C PHE A 145 -10.98 16.36 6.55
N ASP A 146 -10.62 15.14 6.93
CA ASP A 146 -11.51 13.99 6.83
C ASP A 146 -12.81 14.22 7.64
N TYR A 147 -12.70 14.79 8.85
CA TYR A 147 -13.85 15.15 9.67
C TYR A 147 -14.74 16.23 9.01
N VAL A 148 -14.16 17.24 8.36
CA VAL A 148 -14.93 18.28 7.65
C VAL A 148 -15.77 17.67 6.52
N PHE A 149 -15.17 16.82 5.68
CA PHE A 149 -15.91 16.10 4.63
C PHE A 149 -16.96 15.17 5.21
N PHE A 150 -16.64 14.46 6.30
CA PHE A 150 -17.59 13.60 7.00
C PHE A 150 -18.80 14.39 7.51
N LYS A 151 -18.59 15.56 8.14
CA LYS A 151 -19.67 16.43 8.62
C LYS A 151 -20.59 16.89 7.48
N GLU A 152 -20.03 17.20 6.32
CA GLU A 152 -20.81 17.56 5.13
C GLU A 152 -21.65 16.39 4.62
N ILE A 153 -21.08 15.19 4.56
CA ILE A 153 -21.81 13.97 4.18
C ILE A 153 -22.96 13.71 5.15
N VAL A 154 -22.72 13.79 6.46
CA VAL A 154 -23.76 13.61 7.48
C VAL A 154 -24.88 14.64 7.30
N LYS A 155 -24.55 15.90 6.98
CA LYS A 155 -25.54 16.93 6.66
C LYS A 155 -26.39 16.54 5.44
N LEU A 156 -25.77 16.15 4.32
CA LEU A 156 -26.50 15.71 3.12
C LEU A 156 -27.39 14.49 3.39
N MET A 157 -26.94 13.58 4.25
CA MET A 157 -27.72 12.42 4.66
C MET A 157 -28.93 12.83 5.49
N SER A 158 -28.77 13.76 6.44
CA SER A 158 -29.86 14.28 7.28
C SER A 158 -30.93 15.02 6.46
N GLU A 159 -30.52 15.72 5.39
CA GLU A 159 -31.40 16.39 4.43
C GLU A 159 -32.03 15.41 3.39
N LYS A 160 -31.80 14.10 3.52
CA LYS A 160 -32.23 13.04 2.58
C LYS A 160 -31.74 13.23 1.12
N LYS A 161 -30.76 14.11 0.87
CA LYS A 161 -30.20 14.38 -0.47
C LYS A 161 -29.41 13.21 -1.05
N HIS A 162 -29.07 12.22 -0.23
CA HIS A 162 -28.47 10.95 -0.67
C HIS A 162 -29.39 10.11 -1.57
N SER A 163 -30.68 10.45 -1.68
CA SER A 163 -31.58 9.79 -2.64
C SER A 163 -31.48 10.39 -4.05
N ASN A 164 -30.87 11.57 -4.19
CA ASN A 164 -30.73 12.26 -5.47
C ASN A 164 -29.36 11.96 -6.09
N ILE A 165 -29.31 11.83 -7.42
CA ILE A 165 -28.06 11.55 -8.13
C ILE A 165 -26.97 12.60 -7.86
N GLN A 166 -27.37 13.88 -7.79
CA GLN A 166 -26.46 14.98 -7.46
C GLN A 166 -25.88 14.82 -6.05
N GLY A 167 -26.71 14.46 -5.07
CA GLY A 167 -26.26 14.28 -3.69
C GLY A 167 -25.35 13.05 -3.54
N ILE A 168 -25.64 11.96 -4.24
CA ILE A 168 -24.75 10.79 -4.30
C ILE A 168 -23.40 11.17 -4.91
N GLN A 169 -23.39 11.92 -6.02
CA GLN A 169 -22.16 12.36 -6.66
C GLN A 169 -21.30 13.22 -5.72
N THR A 170 -21.91 14.15 -4.98
CA THR A 170 -21.21 14.93 -3.95
C THR A 170 -20.64 14.04 -2.85
N ILE A 171 -21.41 13.06 -2.35
CA ILE A 171 -20.93 12.12 -1.32
C ILE A 171 -19.72 11.33 -1.83
N VAL A 172 -19.77 10.82 -3.06
CA VAL A 172 -18.68 10.05 -3.66
C VAL A 172 -17.42 10.90 -3.83
N ASN A 173 -17.54 12.12 -4.33
CA ASN A 173 -16.41 13.05 -4.50
C ASN A 173 -15.76 13.40 -3.16
N ASN A 174 -16.58 13.70 -2.14
CA ASN A 174 -16.09 13.96 -0.79
C ASN A 174 -15.42 12.72 -0.20
N LYS A 175 -16.00 11.53 -0.40
CA LYS A 175 -15.39 10.28 0.08
C LYS A 175 -14.06 9.98 -0.60
N ALA A 176 -13.90 10.28 -1.89
CA ALA A 176 -12.64 10.13 -2.62
C ALA A 176 -11.55 11.10 -2.14
N SER A 177 -11.94 12.21 -1.51
CA SER A 177 -11.02 13.23 -0.96
C SER A 177 -10.61 12.93 0.48
N MET A 178 -11.28 11.99 1.14
CA MET A 178 -10.91 11.49 2.47
C MET A 178 -9.86 10.39 2.37
N ASN A 179 -8.96 10.30 3.35
CA ASN A 179 -7.99 9.20 3.46
C ASN A 179 -8.63 7.86 3.88
#